data_AF-H8GUW4-F1
#
_entry.id   AF-H8GUW4-F1
#
_cell.length_a   1.000
_cell.length_b   1.000
_cell.length_c   1.000
_cell.angle_alpha   90.00
_cell.angle_beta   90.00
_cell.angle_gamma   90.00
#
_symmetry.space_group_name_H-M   'P 1'
#
loop_
_entity.id
_entity.type
_entity.pdbx_description
1 polymer ?
#
loop_
_entity_poly.entity_id
_entity_poly.type
_entity_poly.pdbx_seq_one_letter_code
_entity_poly.pdbx_strand_id
1 'polypeptide(L)' 'MKISADMPLKPIMDRMGAQGTSLAEAEAMRAVLARDHAGKDVTAVPEDQWLAALGQMELVKDTGNEGMR' A
#
# COMPACT_ATOMS: atom_id res chain seq x y z
N MET A 1 -5.87 -13.43 -2.70
CA MET A 1 -4.42 -13.50 -2.36
C MET A 1 -4.19 -12.85 -1.00
N LYS A 2 -3.40 -13.46 -0.11
CA LYS A 2 -3.26 -13.00 1.27
C LYS A 2 -2.27 -11.84 1.43
N ILE A 3 -2.67 -10.85 2.22
CA ILE A 3 -1.82 -9.70 2.56
C ILE A 3 -0.68 -10.16 3.47
N SER A 4 0.54 -9.86 3.06
CA SER A 4 1.79 -10.15 3.78
C SER A 4 2.92 -9.23 3.29
N ALA A 5 4.04 -9.16 4.03
CA ALA A 5 5.20 -8.38 3.63
C ALA A 5 5.81 -8.83 2.29
N ASP A 6 5.65 -10.11 1.95
CA ASP A 6 6.24 -10.72 0.75
C ASP A 6 5.24 -10.91 -0.39
N MET A 7 4.01 -10.41 -0.26
CA MET A 7 3.01 -10.54 -1.31
C MET A 7 3.47 -9.82 -2.60
N PRO A 8 3.09 -10.33 -3.78
CA PRO A 8 3.30 -9.64 -5.04
C PRO A 8 2.67 -8.25 -5.05
N LEU A 9 3.36 -7.28 -5.65
CA LEU A 9 2.90 -5.89 -5.75
C LEU A 9 1.85 -5.68 -6.85
N LYS A 10 1.78 -6.58 -7.83
CA LYS A 10 0.90 -6.44 -8.99
C LYS A 10 -0.56 -6.15 -8.60
N PRO A 11 -1.18 -6.84 -7.61
CA PRO A 11 -2.58 -6.58 -7.27
C PRO A 11 -2.80 -5.24 -6.55
N ILE A 12 -1.75 -4.68 -5.95
CA ILE A 12 -1.77 -3.31 -5.41
C ILE A 12 -1.70 -2.31 -6.56
N MET A 13 -0.74 -2.49 -7.48
CA MET A 13 -0.58 -1.63 -8.65
C MET A 13 -1.82 -1.63 -9.56
N ASP A 14 -2.41 -2.81 -9.78
CA ASP A 14 -3.65 -2.96 -10.56
C ASP A 14 -4.79 -2.14 -9.94
N ARG A 15 -4.91 -2.13 -8.61
CA ARG A 15 -5.97 -1.44 -7.88
C ARG A 15 -5.73 0.07 -7.72
N MET A 16 -4.47 0.50 -7.60
CA MET A 16 -4.10 1.92 -7.57
C MET A 16 -4.17 2.59 -8.95
N GLY A 17 -4.19 1.79 -10.03
CA GLY A 17 -4.15 2.25 -11.40
C GLY A 17 -2.75 2.10 -11.99
N ALA A 18 -2.53 1.00 -12.70
CA ALA A 18 -1.22 0.53 -13.16
C ALA A 18 -0.39 1.51 -14.00
N GLN A 19 -0.97 2.62 -14.48
CA GLN A 19 -0.27 3.65 -15.26
C GLN A 19 0.23 4.85 -14.43
N GLY A 20 -0.21 4.99 -13.17
CA GLY A 20 0.14 6.14 -12.32
C GLY A 20 0.89 5.78 -11.04
N THR A 21 0.99 4.49 -10.69
CA THR A 21 1.61 4.04 -9.45
C THR A 21 3.06 3.62 -9.66
N SER A 22 3.98 4.27 -8.95
CA SER A 22 5.39 3.88 -8.91
C SER A 22 5.60 2.59 -8.10
N LEU A 23 6.72 1.91 -8.34
CA LEU A 23 7.09 0.72 -7.56
C LEU A 23 7.20 1.05 -6.05
N ALA A 24 7.79 2.20 -5.72
CA ALA A 24 7.93 2.67 -4.34
C ALA A 24 6.58 2.87 -3.64
N GLU A 25 5.58 3.40 -4.34
CA GLU A 25 4.22 3.55 -3.81
C GLU A 25 3.55 2.20 -3.58
N ALA A 26 3.72 1.26 -4.51
CA ALA A 26 3.19 -0.08 -4.32
C ALA A 26 3.84 -0.79 -3.12
N GLU A 27 5.15 -0.60 -2.90
CA GLU A 27 5.87 -1.13 -1.74
C GLU A 27 5.42 -0.48 -0.43
N ALA A 28 5.27 0.84 -0.41
CA ALA A 28 4.76 1.57 0.75
C ALA A 28 3.34 1.12 1.10
N MET A 29 2.47 0.99 0.08
CA MET A 29 1.11 0.49 0.27
C MET A 29 1.10 -0.96 0.76
N ARG A 30 2.00 -1.83 0.27
CA ARG A 30 2.15 -3.20 0.79
C ARG A 30 2.54 -3.19 2.27
N ALA A 31 3.46 -2.31 2.67
CA ALA A 31 3.88 -2.21 4.07
C ALA A 31 2.72 -1.79 4.99
N VAL A 32 1.93 -0.80 4.58
CA VAL A 32 0.72 -0.36 5.31
C VAL A 32 -0.30 -1.49 5.41
N LEU A 33 -0.61 -2.14 4.29
CA LEU A 33 -1.57 -3.25 4.27
C LEU A 33 -1.08 -4.44 5.12
N ALA A 34 0.20 -4.79 5.05
CA ALA A 34 0.78 -5.86 5.84
C ALA A 34 0.73 -5.57 7.34
N ARG A 35 0.82 -4.30 7.75
CA ARG A 35 0.69 -3.88 9.15
C ARG A 35 -0.77 -4.02 9.64
N ASP A 36 -1.73 -3.53 8.86
CA ASP A 36 -3.10 -3.28 9.34
C ASP A 36 -4.12 -4.36 8.90
N HIS A 37 -3.78 -5.15 7.88
CA HIS A 37 -4.67 -6.10 7.21
C HIS A 37 -4.03 -7.49 6.96
N ALA A 38 -2.97 -7.85 7.69
CA ALA A 38 -2.29 -9.14 7.56
C ALA A 38 -3.25 -10.33 7.51
N GLY A 39 -3.04 -11.26 6.58
CA GLY A 39 -3.85 -12.48 6.43
C GLY A 39 -5.27 -12.27 5.85
N LYS A 40 -5.69 -11.02 5.59
CA LYS A 40 -6.89 -10.73 4.80
C LYS A 40 -6.61 -10.92 3.30
N ASP A 41 -7.66 -11.06 2.50
CA ASP A 41 -7.51 -11.05 1.05
C ASP A 41 -7.40 -9.60 0.55
N VAL A 42 -6.35 -9.29 -0.21
CA VAL A 42 -6.12 -7.94 -0.76
C VAL A 42 -7.26 -7.46 -1.66
N THR A 43 -7.91 -8.38 -2.39
CA THR A 43 -9.03 -8.05 -3.27
C THR A 43 -10.33 -7.85 -2.51
N ALA A 44 -10.38 -8.28 -1.24
CA ALA A 44 -11.53 -8.14 -0.37
C ALA A 44 -11.39 -6.99 0.64
N VAL A 45 -10.31 -6.19 0.56
CA VAL A 45 -10.19 -4.98 1.38
C VAL A 45 -11.28 -4.00 0.96
N PRO A 46 -12.18 -3.61 1.88
CA PRO A 46 -13.23 -2.62 1.60
C PRO A 46 -12.66 -1.28 1.12
N GLU A 47 -13.44 -0.52 0.36
CA GLU A 47 -12.98 0.73 -0.26
C GLU A 47 -12.59 1.81 0.76
N ASP A 48 -13.32 1.94 1.86
CA ASP A 48 -13.02 2.84 2.97
C ASP A 48 -11.67 2.51 3.63
N GLN A 49 -11.42 1.22 3.89
CA GLN A 49 -10.14 0.73 4.43
C GLN A 49 -8.99 0.92 3.44
N TRP A 50 -9.27 0.76 2.15
CA TRP A 50 -8.30 1.01 1.10
C TRP A 50 -7.90 2.49 1.03
N LEU A 51 -8.87 3.41 1.06
CA LEU A 51 -8.63 4.85 1.09
C LEU A 51 -7.88 5.28 2.36
N ALA A 52 -8.20 4.68 3.51
CA ALA A 52 -7.46 4.91 4.74
C ALA A 52 -5.99 4.46 4.60
N ALA A 53 -5.73 3.29 4.02
CA ALA A 53 -4.38 2.80 3.77
C ALA A 53 -3.61 3.68 2.77
N LEU A 54 -4.27 4.22 1.74
CA LEU A 54 -3.67 5.21 0.84
C LEU A 54 -3.26 6.48 1.59
N GLY A 55 -4.11 7.01 2.47
CA GLY A 55 -3.76 8.16 3.31
C GLY A 55 -2.55 7.89 4.21
N GLN A 56 -2.46 6.70 4.81
CA GLN A 56 -1.30 6.29 5.60
C GLN A 56 -0.03 6.16 4.76
N MET A 57 -0.14 5.62 3.54
CA MET A 57 0.99 5.51 2.60
C MET A 57 1.57 6.89 2.24
N GLU A 58 0.73 7.89 1.97
CA GLU A 58 1.19 9.25 1.68
C GLU A 58 1.91 9.89 2.89
N LEU A 59 1.44 9.65 4.12
CA LEU A 59 2.14 10.10 5.33
C LEU A 59 3.53 9.46 5.49
N VAL A 60 3.69 8.19 5.09
CA VAL A 60 5.00 7.51 5.09
C VAL A 60 5.94 8.13 4.06
N LYS A 61 5.43 8.54 2.90
CA LYS A 61 6.21 9.25 1.86
C LYS A 61 6.70 10.62 2.35
N ASP A 62 5.86 11.36 3.05
CA ASP A 62 6.21 12.69 3.59
C ASP A 62 7.22 12.61 4.73
N THR A 63 7.05 11.66 5.66
CA THR A 63 7.95 11.48 6.81
C THR A 63 9.31 10.86 6.43
N GLY A 64 9.38 10.13 5.31
CA GLY A 64 10.65 9.66 4.75
C GLY A 64 11.56 10.79 4.21
N ASN A 65 11.01 12.00 4.03
CA ASN A 65 11.71 13.15 3.47
C ASN A 65 12.21 14.15 4.53
N GLU A 66 11.77 14.04 5.78
CA GLU A 66 12.22 14.92 6.89
C GLU A 66 13.62 14.57 7.43
N GLY A 67 14.22 13.45 6.99
CA GLY A 67 15.59 13.07 7.31
C GLY A 67 16.66 13.47 6.27
N MET A 68 16.27 14.10 5.16
CA MET A 68 17.18 14.53 4.07
C MET A 68 17.05 16.02 3.73
N ARG A 69 17.13 16.88 4.75
CA ARG A 69 17.44 18.31 4.57
C ARG A 69 18.57 18.75 5.49
#